data_AF-A0A9D7UDB2-F1
#
_entry.id   AF-A0A9D7UDB2-F1
#
_cell.length_a   1.000
_cell.length_b   1.000
_cell.length_c   1.000
_cell.angle_alpha   90.00
_cell.angle_beta   90.00
_cell.angle_gamma   90.00
#
_symmetry.space_group_name_H-M   'P 1'
#
loop_
_entity.id
_entity.type
_entity.pdbx_description
1 polymer ?
#
loop_
_entity_poly.entity_id
_entity_poly.type
_entity_poly.pdbx_seq_one_letter_code
_entity_poly.pdbx_strand_id
1 'polypeptide(L)'
;MFSLNNIVLPEKLESKLSFLSNYSVEFGAWAKGITGSNWTMIWLILGFILLLVFKNSTEKLDDFKLNYKTALWSGIAFSGGVLSLNKVSEFLYFNF
;
A
#
# COMPACT_ATOMS: atom_id res chain seq x y z
N MET A 1 -6.56 18.42 16.37
CA MET A 1 -6.10 18.07 15.00
C MET A 1 -6.84 16.87 14.43
N PHE A 2 -7.40 15.97 15.25
CA PHE A 2 -8.25 14.88 14.78
C PHE A 2 -9.73 15.21 14.98
N SER A 3 -10.53 14.97 13.94
CA SER A 3 -11.98 15.08 13.92
C SER A 3 -12.52 13.76 13.37
N LEU A 4 -13.57 13.22 14.00
CA LEU A 4 -14.24 12.01 13.53
C LEU A 4 -15.37 12.30 12.53
N ASN A 5 -15.68 13.59 12.33
CA ASN A 5 -16.64 14.02 11.33
C ASN A 5 -16.21 13.52 9.93
N ASN A 6 -17.14 12.90 9.20
CA ASN A 6 -16.97 12.32 7.86
C ASN A 6 -16.20 10.99 7.79
N ILE A 7 -16.02 10.27 8.90
CA ILE A 7 -15.53 8.90 8.84
C ILE A 7 -16.69 7.97 8.48
N VAL A 8 -16.56 7.27 7.36
CA VAL A 8 -17.49 6.23 6.92
C VAL A 8 -16.82 4.87 7.08
N LEU A 9 -17.48 3.92 7.74
CA LEU A 9 -17.04 2.52 7.90
C LEU A 9 -17.92 1.57 7.09
N PRO A 10 -17.42 0.37 6.71
CA PRO A 10 -18.24 -0.61 6.02
C PRO A 10 -19.45 -1.07 6.85
N GLU A 11 -20.63 -1.15 6.22
CA GLU A 11 -21.90 -1.59 6.83
C GLU A 11 -21.78 -2.94 7.58
N LYS A 12 -20.95 -3.86 7.10
CA LYS A 12 -20.68 -5.15 7.77
C LYS A 12 -20.19 -5.01 9.22
N LEU A 13 -19.53 -3.90 9.54
CA LEU A 13 -19.00 -3.63 10.88
C LEU A 13 -20.04 -2.99 11.81
N GLU A 14 -21.13 -2.47 11.29
CA GLU A 14 -22.18 -1.81 12.07
C GLU A 14 -22.74 -2.74 13.15
N SER A 15 -22.95 -4.02 12.83
CA SER A 15 -23.43 -5.04 13.79
C SER A 15 -22.58 -5.18 15.07
N LYS A 16 -21.30 -4.81 15.02
CA LYS A 16 -20.36 -4.89 16.17
C LYS A 16 -19.92 -3.52 16.67
N LEU A 17 -19.95 -2.49 15.82
CA LEU A 17 -19.40 -1.17 16.08
C LEU A 17 -20.45 -0.06 16.06
N SER A 18 -21.75 -0.39 16.12
CA SER A 18 -22.86 0.59 16.09
C SER A 18 -22.75 1.69 17.16
N PHE A 19 -22.05 1.44 18.26
CA PHE A 19 -21.76 2.48 19.27
C PHE A 19 -20.98 3.68 18.72
N LEU A 20 -20.24 3.51 17.61
CA LEU A 20 -19.50 4.58 16.92
C LEU A 20 -20.42 5.60 16.24
N SER A 21 -21.68 5.25 15.97
CA SER A 21 -22.65 6.19 15.43
C SER A 21 -22.90 7.39 16.37
N ASN A 22 -22.74 7.18 17.68
CA ASN A 22 -22.80 8.27 18.68
C ASN A 22 -21.61 9.23 18.59
N TYR A 23 -20.54 8.85 17.89
CA TYR A 23 -19.30 9.60 17.74
C TYR A 23 -19.11 10.15 16.32
N SER A 24 -20.20 10.47 15.61
CA SER A 24 -20.20 11.03 14.24
C SER A 24 -19.59 10.13 13.15
N VAL A 25 -19.49 8.82 13.43
CA VAL A 25 -19.06 7.82 12.45
C VAL A 25 -20.28 7.25 11.73
N GLU A 26 -20.27 7.29 10.41
CA GLU A 26 -21.34 6.73 9.57
C GLU A 26 -20.97 5.33 9.08
N PHE A 27 -21.98 4.49 8.85
CA PHE A 27 -21.79 3.16 8.27
C PHE A 27 -22.37 3.13 6.85
N GLY A 28 -21.60 2.59 5.90
CA GLY A 28 -22.00 2.54 4.50
C GLY A 28 -20.82 2.26 3.57
N ALA A 29 -20.83 2.89 2.40
CA ALA A 29 -19.83 2.67 1.37
C ALA A 29 -18.54 3.47 1.64
N TRP A 30 -17.71 2.94 2.54
CA TRP A 30 -16.53 3.58 3.12
C TRP A 30 -15.38 3.93 2.16
N ALA A 31 -15.27 3.24 1.02
CA ALA A 31 -14.13 3.36 0.09
C ALA A 31 -14.50 3.88 -1.30
N LYS A 32 -15.63 4.59 -1.44
CA LYS A 32 -16.12 5.12 -2.73
C LYS A 32 -15.09 5.96 -3.47
N GLY A 33 -14.33 6.81 -2.76
CA GLY A 33 -13.35 7.72 -3.35
C GLY A 33 -12.14 7.03 -4.00
N ILE A 34 -11.88 5.76 -3.65
CA ILE A 34 -10.77 4.97 -4.19
C ILE A 34 -11.25 3.77 -5.01
N THR A 35 -12.52 3.76 -5.43
CA THR A 35 -13.16 2.61 -6.09
C THR A 35 -13.00 1.30 -5.29
N GLY A 36 -12.95 1.41 -3.97
CA GLY A 36 -12.67 0.29 -3.09
C GLY A 36 -13.83 -0.69 -3.05
N SER A 37 -13.49 -1.97 -2.97
CA SER A 37 -14.44 -3.07 -2.84
C SER A 37 -14.49 -3.59 -1.40
N ASN A 38 -15.38 -4.54 -1.14
CA ASN A 38 -15.41 -5.26 0.14
C ASN A 38 -14.08 -5.96 0.47
N TRP A 39 -13.27 -6.27 -0.55
CA TRP A 39 -11.95 -6.88 -0.38
C TRP A 39 -10.86 -5.88 0.01
N THR A 40 -11.07 -4.59 -0.22
CA THR A 40 -10.06 -3.56 0.06
C THR A 40 -9.62 -3.59 1.53
N MET A 41 -10.56 -3.76 2.47
CA MET A 41 -10.22 -3.87 3.89
C MET A 41 -9.38 -5.11 4.19
N ILE A 42 -9.70 -6.24 3.56
CA ILE A 42 -8.95 -7.50 3.72
C ILE A 42 -7.53 -7.33 3.20
N TRP A 43 -7.36 -6.71 2.03
CA TRP A 43 -6.04 -6.41 1.45
C TRP A 43 -5.23 -5.44 2.29
N LEU A 44 -5.86 -4.42 2.89
CA LEU A 44 -5.19 -3.49 3.79
C LEU A 44 -4.69 -4.20 5.05
N ILE A 45 -5.52 -5.04 5.67
CA ILE A 45 -5.13 -5.81 6.86
C ILE A 45 -4.01 -6.79 6.49
N LEU A 46 -4.15 -7.51 5.38
CA LEU A 46 -3.14 -8.46 4.91
C LEU A 46 -1.82 -7.75 4.58
N GLY A 47 -1.87 -6.64 3.86
CA GLY A 47 -0.70 -5.81 3.56
C GLY A 47 -0.02 -5.29 4.83
N PHE A 48 -0.81 -4.84 5.81
CA PHE A 48 -0.29 -4.41 7.10
C PHE A 48 0.41 -5.55 7.86
N ILE A 49 -0.19 -6.75 7.89
CA ILE A 49 0.44 -7.93 8.49
C ILE A 49 1.74 -8.28 7.77
N LEU A 50 1.76 -8.28 6.43
CA LEU A 50 2.98 -8.53 5.65
C LEU A 50 4.07 -7.51 6.01
N LEU A 51 3.74 -6.22 6.06
CA LEU A 51 4.69 -5.17 6.42
C LEU A 51 5.30 -5.38 7.81
N LEU A 52 4.54 -5.90 8.77
CA LEU A 52 5.05 -6.17 10.13
C LEU A 52 5.89 -7.45 10.20
N VAL A 53 5.58 -8.46 9.39
CA VAL A 53 6.29 -9.75 9.40
C VAL A 53 7.62 -9.67 8.66
N PHE A 54 7.71 -8.87 7.59
CA PHE A 54 8.92 -8.76 6.80
C PHE A 54 9.81 -7.61 7.28
N LYS A 55 11.09 -7.92 7.52
CA LYS A 55 12.15 -6.91 7.73
C LYS A 55 12.11 -5.87 6.61
N ASN A 56 12.13 -4.59 6.97
CA ASN A 56 12.22 -3.51 5.99
C ASN A 56 13.60 -3.47 5.30
N SER A 57 13.75 -2.60 4.29
CA SER A 57 15.01 -2.50 3.53
C SER A 57 16.20 -2.04 4.37
N THR A 58 15.98 -1.18 5.36
CA THR A 58 17.01 -0.73 6.30
C THR A 58 17.49 -1.87 7.19
N GLU A 59 16.58 -2.65 7.76
CA GLU A 59 16.93 -3.85 8.55
C GLU A 59 17.65 -4.92 7.71
N LYS A 60 17.35 -5.01 6.41
CA LYS A 60 18.05 -5.91 5.49
C LYS A 60 19.44 -5.42 5.11
N LEU A 61 19.70 -4.11 5.22
CA LEU A 61 21.02 -3.53 4.96
C LEU A 61 22.03 -3.92 6.02
N ASP A 62 21.61 -4.07 7.28
CA ASP A 62 22.48 -4.48 8.39
C ASP A 62 23.08 -5.88 8.17
N ASP A 63 22.30 -6.79 7.56
CA ASP A 63 22.71 -8.15 7.23
C ASP A 63 23.33 -8.27 5.81
N PHE A 64 23.49 -7.15 5.09
CA PHE A 64 23.92 -7.15 3.70
C PHE A 64 25.39 -7.58 3.56
N LYS A 65 25.65 -8.53 2.67
CA LYS A 65 27.00 -9.03 2.36
C LYS A 65 27.24 -8.98 0.87
N LEU A 66 28.31 -8.30 0.47
CA LEU A 66 28.80 -8.30 -0.89
C LEU A 66 29.39 -9.67 -1.25
N ASN A 67 28.62 -10.46 -2.00
CA ASN A 67 29.03 -11.76 -2.50
C ASN A 67 28.55 -11.99 -3.96
N TYR A 68 29.03 -13.05 -4.59
CA TYR A 68 28.69 -13.37 -5.98
C TYR A 68 27.18 -13.55 -6.22
N LYS A 69 26.42 -14.06 -5.24
CA LYS A 69 24.96 -14.19 -5.35
C LYS A 69 24.29 -12.82 -5.38
N THR A 70 24.66 -11.92 -4.46
CA THR A 70 24.12 -10.56 -4.41
C THR A 70 24.52 -9.75 -5.64
N ALA A 71 25.74 -9.92 -6.15
CA ALA A 71 26.20 -9.28 -7.38
C ALA A 71 25.42 -9.80 -8.60
N LEU A 72 25.22 -11.12 -8.70
CA LEU A 72 24.43 -11.73 -9.77
C LEU A 72 22.98 -11.23 -9.78
N TRP A 73 22.30 -11.27 -8.62
CA TRP A 73 20.92 -10.78 -8.51
C TRP A 73 20.81 -9.29 -8.84
N SER A 74 21.76 -8.48 -8.37
CA SER A 74 21.81 -7.05 -8.69
C SER A 74 22.04 -6.81 -10.18
N GLY A 75 22.91 -7.59 -10.82
CA GLY A 75 23.17 -7.51 -12.27
C GLY A 75 21.95 -7.88 -13.11
N ILE A 76 21.22 -8.93 -12.72
CA ILE A 76 19.96 -9.33 -13.38
C ILE A 76 18.91 -8.22 -13.25
N ALA A 77 18.70 -7.71 -12.03
CA ALA A 77 17.73 -6.65 -11.77
C ALA A 77 18.08 -5.36 -12.54
N PHE A 78 19.36 -4.97 -12.55
CA PHE A 78 19.85 -3.82 -13.29
C PHE A 78 19.64 -3.97 -14.80
N SER A 79 20.04 -5.11 -15.35
CA SER A 79 19.88 -5.40 -16.78
C SER A 79 18.40 -5.38 -17.19
N GLY A 80 17.53 -6.00 -16.40
CA GLY A 80 16.08 -5.98 -16.60
C GLY A 80 15.50 -4.56 -16.55
N GLY A 81 15.95 -3.75 -15.57
CA GLY A 81 15.57 -2.35 -15.46
C GLY A 81 15.97 -1.53 -16.68
N VAL A 82 17.24 -1.62 -17.10
CA VAL A 82 17.76 -0.90 -18.27
C VAL A 82 17.03 -1.29 -19.55
N LEU A 83 16.81 -2.59 -19.78
CA LEU A 83 16.06 -3.06 -20.96
C LEU A 83 14.60 -2.58 -20.94
N SER A 84 14.02 -2.36 -19.76
CA SER A 84 12.65 -1.84 -19.61
C SER A 84 12.54 -0.31 -19.82
N LEU A 85 13.64 0.45 -19.74
CA LEU A 85 13.62 1.91 -19.95
C LEU A 85 13.12 2.28 -21.35
N ASN A 86 13.39 1.44 -22.35
CA ASN A 86 12.99 1.70 -23.74
C ASN A 86 11.49 1.49 -23.99
N LYS A 87 10.70 1.01 -23.01
CA LYS A 87 9.27 0.76 -23.21
C LYS A 87 8.40 1.99 -22.99
N VAL A 88 8.89 3.02 -22.30
CA VAL A 88 8.13 4.25 -22.04
C VAL A 88 9.07 5.45 -22.10
N SER A 89 9.23 6.00 -23.31
CA SER A 89 9.66 7.40 -23.47
C SER A 89 8.40 8.24 -23.65
N GLU A 90 7.64 8.40 -22.58
CA GLU A 90 6.64 9.47 -22.54
C GLU A 90 7.41 10.75 -22.26
N PHE A 91 7.65 11.50 -23.32
CA PHE A 91 7.98 12.91 -23.21
C PHE A 91 6.79 13.56 -22.47
N LEU A 92 6.93 13.80 -21.17
CA LEU A 92 5.96 14.58 -20.41
C LEU A 92 5.97 16.00 -20.98
N TYR A 93 5.11 16.25 -21.96
CA TYR A 93 4.70 17.61 -22.30
C TYR A 93 3.91 18.12 -21.10
N PHE A 94 4.62 18.75 -20.16
CA PHE A 94 3.98 19.67 -19.24
C PHE A 94 3.46 20.83 -20.09
N ASN A 95 2.18 20.77 -20.48
CA ASN A 95 1.43 21.95 -20.91
C ASN A 95 1.20 22.78 -19.65
N PHE A 96 2.13 23.71 -19.38
CA PHE A 96 1.89 24.85 -18.49
C PHE A 96 1.00 25.87 -19.18
#